data_AF-A0A9D9M4N5-F1
#
_entry.id   AF-A0A9D9M4N5-F1
#
_cell.length_a   1.000
_cell.length_b   1.000
_cell.length_c   1.000
_cell.angle_alpha   90.00
_cell.angle_beta   90.00
_cell.angle_gamma   90.00
#
_symmetry.space_group_name_H-M   'P 1'
#
loop_
_entity.id
_entity.type
_entity.pdbx_description
1 polymer ?
#
loop_
_entity_poly.entity_id
_entity_poly.type
_entity_poly.pdbx_seq_one_letter_code
_entity_poly.pdbx_strand_id
1 'polypeptide(L)'
;MITYCALLIMSVVSAKAQNDVGTYHGSDIYTAGAGAEYRNQFNHLDVAITTGTTGIGAELAMPASDMVQIRAGFAVMPSFKKSMNFRVGLKNDPEKDKNGNKIVTKFDKMSEVFKQATGYQIDRNIKMYGRPTYYNAKVLVDVFPFPNKKWFVTAGFYYGNEQIAKAYNAYEDMSSLVAVGIYNHVHDKVVAGEPIVTTSVGGFEYAIKFDPHYEDDAEVIKRFEQYGRMGVHLGDFKDGTPYYCYPNEEAMMEVKVKANRFKPYLGFGYGSEVPKTGKLYNFAFECGFMTWGGTPKIITHDGVDLAKDVHGIRGDIGSYVRFFKGFKVFPVLNLRISRRIF
;
A
#
# COMPACT_ATOMS: atom_id res chain seq x y z
N MET A 1 1.13 12.85 9.84
CA MET A 1 1.67 12.40 8.54
C MET A 1 1.10 13.17 7.34
N ILE A 2 -0.15 13.65 7.41
CA ILE A 2 -0.80 14.45 6.34
C ILE A 2 -0.19 15.86 6.19
N THR A 3 0.33 16.44 7.28
CA THR A 3 0.83 17.83 7.30
C THR A 3 2.16 18.02 6.58
N TYR A 4 3.04 17.01 6.53
CA TYR A 4 4.39 17.15 5.96
C TYR A 4 4.43 16.97 4.43
N CYS A 5 3.47 16.26 3.83
CA CYS A 5 3.38 16.15 2.36
C CYS A 5 2.88 17.43 1.69
N ALA A 6 2.07 18.25 2.37
CA ALA A 6 1.56 19.50 1.82
C ALA A 6 2.65 20.58 1.70
N LEU A 7 3.57 20.64 2.66
CA LEU A 7 4.65 21.65 2.71
C LEU A 7 5.73 21.43 1.64
N LEU A 8 5.99 20.18 1.25
CA LEU A 8 7.04 19.86 0.26
C LEU A 8 6.57 20.05 -1.20
N ILE A 9 5.25 20.12 -1.42
CA ILE A 9 4.66 20.35 -2.75
C ILE A 9 4.52 21.85 -3.03
N MET A 10 4.33 22.71 -2.01
CA MET A 10 4.26 24.16 -2.20
C MET A 10 5.59 24.80 -2.63
N SER A 11 6.74 24.25 -2.20
CA SER A 11 8.05 24.82 -2.55
C SER A 11 8.45 24.60 -4.02
N VAL A 12 7.94 23.54 -4.67
CA VAL A 12 8.25 23.22 -6.07
C VAL A 12 7.38 24.02 -7.05
N VAL A 13 6.15 24.38 -6.66
CA VAL A 13 5.24 25.18 -7.51
C VAL A 13 5.64 26.65 -7.54
N SER A 14 6.26 27.17 -6.47
CA SER A 14 6.70 28.58 -6.40
C SER A 14 7.88 28.92 -7.31
N ALA A 15 8.67 27.94 -7.77
CA ALA A 15 9.91 28.19 -8.52
C ALA A 15 9.72 28.30 -10.04
N LYS A 16 8.51 28.06 -10.58
CA LYS A 16 8.27 27.97 -12.03
C LYS A 16 7.33 29.02 -12.62
N ALA A 17 6.86 29.97 -11.81
CA ALA A 17 5.83 30.94 -12.20
C ALA A 17 6.36 32.36 -12.52
N GLN A 18 7.68 32.54 -12.75
CA GLN A 18 8.28 33.87 -12.77
C GLN A 18 8.71 34.42 -14.14
N ASN A 19 8.53 33.69 -15.24
CA ASN A 19 8.80 34.20 -16.59
C ASN A 19 7.60 33.92 -17.49
N ASP A 20 6.83 34.96 -17.80
CA ASP A 20 6.36 35.28 -19.16
C ASP A 20 5.33 36.42 -19.07
N VAL A 21 5.81 37.64 -19.37
CA VAL A 21 5.00 38.84 -19.57
C VAL A 21 4.93 39.07 -21.07
N GLY A 22 3.74 38.86 -21.65
CA GLY A 22 3.45 39.19 -23.05
C GLY A 22 2.07 39.83 -23.15
N THR A 23 2.05 41.11 -23.50
CA THR A 23 0.86 41.96 -23.71
C THR A 23 0.22 41.72 -25.08
N TYR A 24 -1.11 41.56 -25.15
CA TYR A 24 -1.89 41.82 -26.37
C TYR A 24 -3.25 42.45 -26.08
N HIS A 25 -3.55 43.49 -26.86
CA HIS A 25 -4.79 44.26 -26.98
C HIS A 25 -5.76 43.60 -27.99
N GLY A 26 -7.08 43.80 -27.82
CA GLY A 26 -8.07 43.53 -28.87
C GLY A 26 -9.52 43.62 -28.37
N SER A 27 -10.30 44.50 -28.98
CA SER A 27 -11.57 45.11 -28.56
C SER A 27 -12.86 44.28 -28.73
N ASP A 28 -13.89 44.70 -27.98
CA ASP A 28 -15.29 44.26 -27.95
C ASP A 28 -16.05 44.34 -29.30
N ILE A 29 -17.02 43.44 -29.53
CA ILE A 29 -18.27 43.73 -30.27
C ILE A 29 -19.44 42.92 -29.66
N TYR A 30 -20.48 43.61 -29.19
CA TYR A 30 -21.77 43.05 -28.77
C TYR A 30 -22.74 42.99 -29.96
N THR A 31 -23.37 41.84 -30.20
CA THR A 31 -24.54 41.73 -31.09
C THR A 31 -25.63 40.93 -30.40
N ALA A 32 -26.74 41.60 -30.07
CA ALA A 32 -27.95 40.99 -29.56
C ALA A 32 -28.76 40.37 -30.72
N GLY A 33 -29.25 39.14 -30.54
CA GLY A 33 -30.17 38.48 -31.47
C GLY A 33 -30.97 37.41 -30.74
N ALA A 34 -32.28 37.62 -30.64
CA ALA A 34 -33.24 36.67 -30.08
C ALA A 34 -33.43 35.46 -31.01
N GLY A 35 -33.31 34.25 -30.49
CA GLY A 35 -33.59 33.01 -31.20
C GLY A 35 -33.50 31.81 -30.26
N ALA A 36 -34.60 31.06 -30.14
CA ALA A 36 -34.80 29.76 -29.48
C ALA A 36 -33.70 29.25 -28.52
N GLU A 37 -34.01 29.12 -27.22
CA GLU A 37 -33.15 28.49 -26.20
C GLU A 37 -32.90 26.99 -26.51
N TYR A 38 -32.00 26.70 -27.45
CA TYR A 38 -31.23 25.46 -27.41
C TYR A 38 -30.30 25.57 -26.21
N ARG A 39 -30.69 24.95 -25.09
CA ARG A 39 -29.87 24.91 -23.86
C ARG A 39 -28.51 24.32 -24.23
N ASN A 40 -27.47 25.11 -24.04
CA ASN A 40 -26.14 24.90 -24.60
C ASN A 40 -25.39 23.79 -23.82
N GLN A 41 -25.80 22.54 -24.02
CA GLN A 41 -25.16 21.36 -23.44
C GLN A 41 -23.81 21.14 -24.14
N PHE A 42 -22.76 20.82 -23.39
CA PHE A 42 -21.41 20.55 -23.91
C PHE A 42 -20.75 21.73 -24.65
N ASN A 43 -21.04 22.95 -24.20
CA ASN A 43 -20.55 24.17 -24.83
C ASN A 43 -19.04 24.41 -24.67
N HIS A 44 -18.36 23.73 -23.74
CA HIS A 44 -16.91 23.80 -23.61
C HIS A 44 -16.29 22.47 -23.15
N LEU A 45 -14.99 22.32 -23.42
CA LEU A 45 -14.17 21.22 -22.92
C LEU A 45 -13.02 21.76 -22.07
N ASP A 46 -12.93 21.29 -20.83
CA ASP A 46 -11.84 21.62 -19.92
C ASP A 46 -10.90 20.43 -19.79
N VAL A 47 -9.59 20.68 -19.94
CA VAL A 47 -8.53 19.72 -19.58
C VAL A 47 -7.94 20.12 -18.25
N ALA A 48 -7.79 19.18 -17.33
CA ALA A 48 -7.24 19.44 -16.03
C ALA A 48 -6.16 18.45 -15.62
N ILE A 49 -5.23 18.95 -14.81
CA ILE A 49 -4.28 18.13 -14.06
C ILE A 49 -4.76 18.11 -12.61
N THR A 50 -4.71 16.93 -12.01
CA THR A 50 -5.09 16.71 -10.62
C THR A 50 -3.93 16.11 -9.85
N THR A 51 -3.81 16.49 -8.59
CA THR A 51 -2.85 15.91 -7.65
C THR A 51 -3.48 15.79 -6.28
N GLY A 52 -3.20 14.69 -5.58
CA GLY A 52 -3.72 14.50 -4.24
C GLY A 52 -3.56 13.07 -3.73
N THR A 53 -4.44 12.70 -2.82
CA THR A 53 -4.47 11.37 -2.19
C THR A 53 -4.76 10.22 -3.15
N THR A 54 -5.31 10.49 -4.34
CA THR A 54 -5.45 9.48 -5.40
C THR A 54 -4.25 9.42 -6.34
N GLY A 55 -3.23 10.24 -6.07
CA GLY A 55 -2.02 10.37 -6.89
C GLY A 55 -2.09 11.56 -7.84
N ILE A 56 -1.39 11.43 -8.97
CA ILE A 56 -1.34 12.43 -10.03
C ILE A 56 -2.24 11.95 -11.16
N GLY A 57 -3.02 12.85 -11.76
CA GLY A 57 -3.95 12.47 -12.81
C GLY A 57 -4.23 13.57 -13.82
N ALA A 58 -4.84 13.17 -14.93
CA ALA A 58 -5.40 14.06 -15.93
C ALA A 58 -6.90 13.79 -16.04
N GLU A 59 -7.70 14.83 -16.24
CA GLU A 59 -9.14 14.72 -16.44
C GLU A 59 -9.64 15.67 -17.53
N LEU A 60 -10.73 15.26 -18.15
CA LEU A 60 -11.57 16.03 -19.03
C LEU A 60 -12.85 16.36 -18.28
N ALA A 61 -13.33 17.59 -18.43
CA ALA A 61 -14.59 18.02 -17.87
C ALA A 61 -15.45 18.72 -18.93
N MET A 62 -16.74 18.39 -18.94
CA MET A 62 -17.71 18.95 -19.88
C MET A 62 -19.01 19.29 -19.14
N PRO A 63 -19.57 20.50 -19.34
CA PRO A 63 -20.86 20.87 -18.77
C PRO A 63 -21.98 20.11 -19.51
N ALA A 64 -22.81 19.39 -18.76
CA ALA A 64 -24.02 18.75 -19.28
C ALA A 64 -25.26 19.66 -19.12
N SER A 65 -25.25 20.56 -18.14
CA SER A 65 -26.27 21.60 -17.96
C SER A 65 -25.68 22.79 -17.17
N ASP A 66 -26.47 23.84 -16.95
CA ASP A 66 -26.04 25.04 -16.21
C ASP A 66 -25.50 24.74 -14.80
N MET A 67 -25.97 23.65 -14.19
CA MET A 67 -25.62 23.24 -12.82
C MET A 67 -24.89 21.90 -12.78
N VAL A 68 -24.69 21.21 -13.91
CA VAL A 68 -24.13 19.85 -13.92
C VAL A 68 -22.95 19.77 -14.88
N GLN A 69 -21.84 19.22 -14.39
CA GLN A 69 -20.64 18.95 -15.18
C GLN A 69 -20.25 17.48 -15.04
N ILE A 70 -19.93 16.84 -16.15
CA ILE A 70 -19.41 15.48 -16.21
C ILE A 70 -17.89 15.54 -16.32
N ARG A 71 -17.20 14.69 -15.57
CA ARG A 71 -15.75 14.54 -15.60
C ARG A 71 -15.36 13.11 -15.85
N ALA A 72 -14.39 12.93 -16.73
CA ALA A 72 -13.76 11.64 -16.97
C ALA A 72 -12.25 11.82 -16.88
N GLY A 73 -11.55 10.92 -16.20
CA GLY A 73 -10.11 11.06 -16.07
C GLY A 73 -9.40 9.80 -15.61
N PHE A 74 -8.09 9.91 -15.50
CA PHE A 74 -7.23 8.86 -15.00
C PHE A 74 -6.27 9.42 -13.96
N ALA A 75 -6.05 8.66 -12.87
CA ALA A 75 -5.11 9.01 -11.82
C ALA A 75 -4.25 7.79 -11.45
N VAL A 76 -2.97 8.02 -11.23
CA VAL A 76 -1.99 7.02 -10.83
C VAL A 76 -1.28 7.47 -9.56
N MET A 77 -1.19 6.58 -8.58
CA MET A 77 -0.41 6.84 -7.36
C MET A 77 1.08 6.61 -7.63
N PRO A 78 1.95 7.63 -7.43
CA PRO A 78 3.38 7.43 -7.49
C PRO A 78 3.84 6.39 -6.47
N SER A 79 4.79 5.56 -6.88
CA SER A 79 5.35 4.53 -6.03
C SER A 79 6.35 5.13 -5.03
N PHE A 80 6.00 5.18 -3.75
CA PHE A 80 6.93 5.48 -2.67
C PHE A 80 7.12 4.25 -1.76
N LYS A 81 8.25 4.20 -1.05
CA LYS A 81 8.56 3.12 -0.10
C LYS A 81 8.35 3.64 1.32
N LYS A 82 7.45 3.02 2.08
CA LYS A 82 7.28 3.27 3.52
C LYS A 82 7.80 2.07 4.31
N SER A 83 8.80 2.29 5.16
CA SER A 83 9.40 1.25 6.01
C SER A 83 8.47 0.88 7.17
N MET A 84 8.40 -0.42 7.46
CA MET A 84 7.78 -1.04 8.63
C MET A 84 8.74 -2.11 9.14
N ASN A 85 8.88 -2.28 10.45
CA ASN A 85 9.82 -3.26 11.01
C ASN A 85 9.05 -4.39 11.71
N PHE A 86 9.49 -5.64 11.50
CA PHE A 86 8.90 -6.85 12.07
C PHE A 86 9.93 -7.65 12.82
N ARG A 87 9.51 -8.35 13.86
CA ARG A 87 10.41 -9.21 14.64
C ARG A 87 10.16 -10.66 14.26
N VAL A 88 11.22 -11.38 13.90
CA VAL A 88 11.22 -12.83 13.72
C VAL A 88 11.37 -13.48 15.10
N GLY A 89 10.62 -14.54 15.37
CA GLY A 89 10.70 -15.22 16.65
C GLY A 89 10.16 -16.65 16.62
N LEU A 90 10.48 -17.40 17.67
CA LEU A 90 9.93 -18.72 17.94
C LEU A 90 8.76 -18.60 18.92
N LYS A 91 7.90 -19.63 18.95
CA LYS A 91 6.81 -19.73 19.93
C LYS A 91 7.37 -19.71 21.35
N ASN A 92 6.80 -18.87 22.23
CA ASN A 92 7.13 -18.78 23.65
C ASN A 92 8.60 -18.40 23.99
N ASP A 93 9.22 -17.49 23.24
CA ASP A 93 10.57 -16.98 23.55
C ASP A 93 10.50 -15.68 24.39
N PRO A 94 10.57 -15.73 25.74
CA PRO A 94 10.56 -14.54 26.57
C PRO A 94 11.89 -13.76 26.39
N GLU A 95 11.81 -12.54 25.86
CA GLU A 95 13.00 -11.70 25.60
C GLU A 95 13.56 -11.02 26.85
N LYS A 96 12.76 -10.95 27.91
CA LYS A 96 13.17 -10.37 29.18
C LYS A 96 12.76 -11.28 30.31
N ASP A 97 13.65 -11.43 31.29
CA ASP A 97 13.27 -12.03 32.56
C ASP A 97 12.24 -11.13 33.27
N LYS A 98 11.69 -11.62 34.39
CA LYS A 98 10.78 -10.84 35.24
C LYS A 98 11.42 -9.54 35.79
N ASN A 99 12.72 -9.35 35.59
CA ASN A 99 13.54 -8.26 36.11
C ASN A 99 14.01 -7.30 34.99
N GLY A 100 13.60 -7.52 33.74
CA GLY A 100 13.89 -6.63 32.60
C GLY A 100 15.21 -6.87 31.86
N ASN A 101 16.01 -7.87 32.23
CA ASN A 101 17.29 -8.19 31.58
C ASN A 101 17.06 -8.93 30.25
N LYS A 102 17.87 -8.62 29.23
CA LYS A 102 17.82 -9.32 27.93
C LYS A 102 18.28 -10.76 28.12
N ILE A 103 17.38 -11.71 27.96
CA ILE A 103 17.73 -13.14 27.94
C ILE A 103 18.36 -13.46 26.58
N VAL A 104 19.47 -14.19 26.56
CA VAL A 104 20.06 -14.72 25.31
C VAL A 104 19.04 -15.64 24.69
N THR A 105 18.44 -15.18 23.59
CA THR A 105 17.35 -15.89 22.95
C THR A 105 17.88 -16.99 22.02
N LYS A 106 17.00 -17.92 21.64
CA LYS A 106 17.37 -18.97 20.68
C LYS A 106 17.74 -18.37 19.32
N PHE A 107 17.12 -17.26 18.93
CA PHE A 107 17.52 -16.50 17.75
C PHE A 107 18.96 -15.96 17.87
N ASP A 108 19.36 -15.43 19.03
CA ASP A 108 20.71 -14.91 19.23
C ASP A 108 21.76 -16.02 19.04
N LYS A 109 21.50 -17.23 19.59
CA LYS A 109 22.38 -18.40 19.40
C LYS A 109 22.44 -18.84 17.93
N MET A 110 21.30 -18.93 17.25
CA MET A 110 21.25 -19.25 15.83
C MET A 110 22.00 -18.21 14.99
N SER A 111 21.83 -16.92 15.31
CA SER A 111 22.53 -15.82 14.65
C SER A 111 24.03 -15.92 14.81
N GLU A 112 24.51 -16.33 15.98
CA GLU A 112 25.93 -16.53 16.24
C GLU A 112 26.48 -17.71 15.42
N VAL A 113 25.81 -18.87 15.45
CA VAL A 113 26.21 -20.05 14.68
C VAL A 113 26.19 -19.75 13.18
N PHE A 114 25.14 -19.09 12.69
CA PHE A 114 25.03 -18.72 11.27
C PHE A 114 26.15 -17.76 10.85
N LYS A 115 26.49 -16.79 11.70
CA LYS A 115 27.61 -15.87 11.47
C LYS A 115 28.96 -16.61 11.47
N GLN A 116 29.17 -17.56 12.38
CA GLN A 116 30.39 -18.37 12.41
C GLN A 116 30.52 -19.24 11.16
N ALA A 117 29.41 -19.84 10.70
CA ALA A 117 29.41 -20.75 9.56
C ALA A 117 29.51 -20.02 8.21
N THR A 118 28.90 -18.83 8.07
CA THR A 118 28.72 -18.16 6.77
C THR A 118 29.42 -16.81 6.66
N GLY A 119 29.81 -16.21 7.79
CA GLY A 119 30.33 -14.84 7.87
C GLY A 119 29.26 -13.73 7.83
N TYR A 120 27.99 -14.06 7.52
CA TYR A 120 26.91 -13.09 7.40
C TYR A 120 26.20 -12.83 8.73
N GLN A 121 25.85 -11.56 8.97
CA GLN A 121 25.01 -11.19 10.11
C GLN A 121 23.53 -11.32 9.74
N ILE A 122 22.73 -11.73 10.72
CA ILE A 122 21.28 -11.78 10.61
C ILE A 122 20.67 -10.91 11.69
N ASP A 123 19.67 -10.13 11.32
CA ASP A 123 18.86 -9.32 12.24
C ASP A 123 17.52 -10.02 12.50
N ARG A 124 17.10 -9.95 13.75
CA ARG A 124 15.77 -10.38 14.18
C ARG A 124 14.69 -9.44 13.64
N ASN A 125 15.04 -8.18 13.42
CA ASN A 125 14.14 -7.17 12.88
C ASN A 125 14.19 -7.18 11.35
N ILE A 126 13.14 -7.66 10.70
CA ILE A 126 12.95 -7.62 9.25
C ILE A 126 12.23 -6.33 8.90
N LYS A 127 12.90 -5.44 8.18
CA LYS A 127 12.27 -4.28 7.56
C LYS A 127 11.48 -4.73 6.34
N MET A 128 10.30 -4.18 6.14
CA MET A 128 9.53 -4.29 4.91
C MET A 128 9.18 -2.91 4.38
N TYR A 129 9.04 -2.82 3.07
CA TYR A 129 8.57 -1.65 2.37
C TYR A 129 7.13 -1.84 1.92
N GLY A 130 6.24 -0.99 2.43
CA GLY A 130 4.93 -0.76 1.84
C GLY A 130 5.06 0.11 0.59
N ARG A 131 4.48 -0.34 -0.52
CA ARG A 131 4.46 0.33 -1.81
C ARG A 131 3.02 0.41 -2.32
N PRO A 132 2.45 1.62 -2.51
CA PRO A 132 1.17 1.75 -3.17
C PRO A 132 1.31 1.38 -4.66
N THR A 133 0.30 0.70 -5.19
CA THR A 133 0.25 0.26 -6.61
C THR A 133 -1.04 0.71 -7.29
N TYR A 134 -1.74 1.66 -6.68
CA TYR A 134 -3.09 2.06 -7.02
C TYR A 134 -3.17 2.96 -8.27
N TYR A 135 -4.03 2.61 -9.23
CA TYR A 135 -4.39 3.44 -10.38
C TYR A 135 -5.88 3.33 -10.70
N ASN A 136 -6.48 4.40 -11.23
CA ASN A 136 -7.92 4.43 -11.52
C ASN A 136 -8.26 5.32 -12.71
N ALA A 137 -9.16 4.83 -13.55
CA ALA A 137 -10.06 5.67 -14.29
C ALA A 137 -11.17 6.19 -13.35
N LYS A 138 -11.71 7.38 -13.63
CA LYS A 138 -12.80 7.97 -12.87
C LYS A 138 -13.84 8.57 -13.80
N VAL A 139 -15.10 8.43 -13.43
CA VAL A 139 -16.24 9.12 -14.03
C VAL A 139 -17.02 9.77 -12.91
N LEU A 140 -17.05 11.09 -12.89
CA LEU A 140 -17.60 11.91 -11.83
C LEU A 140 -18.60 12.90 -12.40
N VAL A 141 -19.60 13.27 -11.61
CA VAL A 141 -20.60 14.28 -11.92
C VAL A 141 -20.56 15.31 -10.82
N ASP A 142 -20.30 16.56 -11.18
CA ASP A 142 -20.33 17.71 -10.30
C ASP A 142 -21.68 18.42 -10.44
N VAL A 143 -22.33 18.69 -9.31
CA VAL A 143 -23.54 19.50 -9.22
C VAL A 143 -23.21 20.78 -8.49
N PHE A 144 -23.54 21.93 -9.08
CA PHE A 144 -23.30 23.27 -8.56
C PHE A 144 -24.61 23.85 -7.99
N PRO A 145 -24.88 23.72 -6.68
CA PRO A 145 -26.17 24.10 -6.10
C PRO A 145 -26.39 25.61 -5.97
N PHE A 146 -25.33 26.42 -6.07
CA PHE A 146 -25.41 27.87 -5.88
C PHE A 146 -25.18 28.64 -7.18
N PRO A 147 -25.85 29.81 -7.37
CA PRO A 147 -25.68 30.64 -8.57
C PRO A 147 -24.24 31.10 -8.83
N ASN A 148 -23.41 31.21 -7.78
CA ASN A 148 -22.00 31.60 -7.93
C ASN A 148 -21.12 30.51 -8.57
N LYS A 149 -21.63 29.28 -8.71
CA LYS A 149 -20.96 28.09 -9.27
C LYS A 149 -19.57 27.79 -8.69
N LYS A 150 -19.29 28.24 -7.47
CA LYS A 150 -17.98 28.00 -6.82
C LYS A 150 -17.96 26.71 -6.04
N TRP A 151 -19.05 26.42 -5.35
CA TRP A 151 -19.19 25.18 -4.59
C TRP A 151 -19.85 24.11 -5.45
N PHE A 152 -19.36 22.88 -5.33
CA PHE A 152 -19.93 21.75 -6.03
C PHE A 152 -19.96 20.51 -5.15
N VAL A 153 -20.97 19.66 -5.38
CA VAL A 153 -21.05 18.31 -4.84
C VAL A 153 -20.73 17.34 -5.96
N THR A 154 -19.80 16.43 -5.72
CA THR A 154 -19.36 15.44 -6.71
C THR A 154 -19.86 14.06 -6.33
N ALA A 155 -20.50 13.36 -7.26
CA ALA A 155 -20.83 11.96 -7.13
C ALA A 155 -20.35 11.18 -8.35
N GLY A 156 -19.93 9.93 -8.17
CA GLY A 156 -19.52 9.08 -9.28
C GLY A 156 -18.79 7.84 -8.82
N PHE A 157 -17.87 7.37 -9.64
CA PHE A 157 -17.08 6.19 -9.31
C PHE A 157 -15.67 6.25 -9.88
N TYR A 158 -14.80 5.50 -9.22
CA TYR A 158 -13.48 5.15 -9.71
C TYR A 158 -13.50 3.68 -10.12
N TYR A 159 -12.83 3.38 -11.22
CA TYR A 159 -12.60 2.02 -11.70
C TYR A 159 -11.10 1.81 -11.89
N GLY A 160 -10.53 0.88 -11.13
CA GLY A 160 -9.10 0.69 -11.06
C GLY A 160 -8.68 -0.74 -10.82
N ASN A 161 -7.40 -0.93 -10.54
CA ASN A 161 -6.91 -2.24 -10.14
C ASN A 161 -7.44 -2.69 -8.78
N GLU A 162 -7.39 -4.01 -8.59
CA GLU A 162 -7.76 -4.67 -7.34
C GLU A 162 -6.64 -4.51 -6.29
N GLN A 163 -5.38 -4.71 -6.68
CA GLN A 163 -4.24 -4.58 -5.77
C GLN A 163 -3.83 -3.12 -5.58
N ILE A 164 -4.19 -2.54 -4.44
CA ILE A 164 -3.96 -1.12 -4.15
C ILE A 164 -2.61 -0.85 -3.47
N ALA A 165 -2.04 -1.85 -2.80
CA ALA A 165 -0.71 -1.79 -2.21
C ALA A 165 -0.07 -3.18 -2.08
N LYS A 166 1.26 -3.22 -2.00
CA LYS A 166 2.07 -4.41 -1.71
C LYS A 166 3.09 -4.06 -0.62
N ALA A 167 3.29 -4.96 0.33
CA ALA A 167 4.39 -4.91 1.28
C ALA A 167 5.34 -6.09 1.02
N TYR A 168 6.64 -5.84 1.05
CA TYR A 168 7.69 -6.83 0.80
C TYR A 168 8.94 -6.51 1.63
N ASN A 169 9.76 -7.51 1.96
CA ASN A 169 10.97 -7.30 2.75
C ASN A 169 12.00 -6.41 2.07
N ALA A 170 12.79 -5.71 2.89
CA ALA A 170 13.97 -4.98 2.46
C ALA A 170 15.05 -5.96 1.99
N TYR A 171 15.89 -5.50 1.07
CA TYR A 171 16.95 -6.34 0.49
C TYR A 171 18.03 -6.65 1.53
N GLU A 172 18.30 -5.69 2.40
CA GLU A 172 19.30 -5.76 3.46
C GLU A 172 18.99 -6.85 4.50
N ASP A 173 17.70 -7.16 4.69
CA ASP A 173 17.24 -8.16 5.67
C ASP A 173 16.96 -9.52 5.02
N MET A 174 17.32 -9.70 3.75
CA MET A 174 17.13 -10.95 3.02
C MET A 174 18.04 -12.06 3.54
N SER A 175 19.24 -11.75 4.04
CA SER A 175 20.12 -12.74 4.69
C SER A 175 19.45 -13.39 5.89
N SER A 176 18.74 -12.61 6.69
CA SER A 176 17.96 -13.11 7.84
C SER A 176 16.85 -14.04 7.39
N LEU A 177 16.11 -13.70 6.33
CA LEU A 177 15.02 -14.53 5.81
C LEU A 177 15.54 -15.83 5.16
N VAL A 178 16.68 -15.77 4.48
CA VAL A 178 17.37 -16.96 3.96
C VAL A 178 17.79 -17.87 5.11
N ALA A 179 18.39 -17.33 6.18
CA ALA A 179 18.77 -18.11 7.35
C ALA A 179 17.56 -18.78 8.02
N VAL A 180 16.44 -18.06 8.13
CA VAL A 180 15.16 -18.62 8.62
C VAL A 180 14.65 -19.72 7.69
N GLY A 181 14.73 -19.52 6.37
CA GLY A 181 14.35 -20.52 5.37
C GLY A 181 15.19 -21.81 5.49
N ILE A 182 16.51 -21.68 5.63
CA ILE A 182 17.43 -22.80 5.86
C ILE A 182 17.07 -23.53 7.15
N TYR A 183 16.89 -22.79 8.25
CA TYR A 183 16.50 -23.39 9.53
C TYR A 183 15.20 -24.18 9.42
N ASN A 184 14.17 -23.61 8.79
CA ASN A 184 12.88 -24.26 8.62
C ASN A 184 12.97 -25.49 7.72
N HIS A 185 13.77 -25.42 6.64
CA HIS A 185 14.01 -26.58 5.77
C HIS A 185 14.66 -27.74 6.55
N VAL A 186 15.71 -27.44 7.32
CA VAL A 186 16.37 -28.43 8.19
C VAL A 186 15.37 -28.98 9.21
N HIS A 187 14.66 -28.12 9.92
CA HIS A 187 13.64 -28.51 10.89
C HIS A 187 12.61 -29.48 10.28
N ASP A 188 12.05 -29.14 9.13
CA ASP A 188 10.99 -29.94 8.49
C ASP A 188 11.54 -31.33 8.08
N LYS A 189 12.80 -31.42 7.61
CA LYS A 189 13.47 -32.69 7.32
C LYS A 189 13.75 -33.53 8.58
N VAL A 190 14.26 -32.90 9.64
CA VAL A 190 14.58 -33.59 10.90
C VAL A 190 13.32 -34.18 11.55
N VAL A 191 12.24 -33.41 11.62
CA VAL A 191 10.97 -33.87 12.20
C VAL A 191 10.31 -34.96 11.34
N ALA A 192 10.50 -34.92 10.02
CA ALA A 192 10.01 -35.97 9.12
C ALA A 192 10.88 -37.25 9.13
N GLY A 193 12.05 -37.23 9.78
CA GLY A 193 13.03 -38.32 9.71
C GLY A 193 13.69 -38.48 8.34
N GLU A 194 13.65 -37.42 7.52
CA GLU A 194 14.21 -37.39 6.18
C GLU A 194 15.67 -36.90 6.19
N PRO A 195 16.49 -37.32 5.21
CA PRO A 195 17.82 -36.72 5.01
C PRO A 195 17.75 -35.22 4.78
N ILE A 196 18.61 -34.47 5.49
CA ILE A 196 18.80 -33.03 5.32
C ILE A 196 19.51 -32.76 3.99
N VAL A 197 20.54 -33.54 3.69
CA VAL A 197 21.30 -33.48 2.44
C VAL A 197 21.62 -34.90 2.00
N THR A 198 21.42 -35.19 0.72
CA THR A 198 21.87 -36.41 0.04
C THR A 198 22.87 -36.04 -1.05
N THR A 199 23.98 -36.77 -1.14
CA THR A 199 24.95 -36.61 -2.22
C THR A 199 25.45 -37.98 -2.67
N SER A 200 25.87 -38.10 -3.93
CA SER A 200 26.46 -39.32 -4.47
C SER A 200 27.89 -39.05 -4.90
N VAL A 201 28.84 -39.79 -4.33
CA VAL A 201 30.27 -39.67 -4.66
C VAL A 201 30.80 -41.06 -4.95
N GLY A 202 31.23 -41.29 -6.20
CA GLY A 202 31.76 -42.58 -6.63
C GLY A 202 30.74 -43.72 -6.67
N GLY A 203 29.45 -43.41 -6.85
CA GLY A 203 28.37 -44.41 -6.87
C GLY A 203 27.84 -44.80 -5.48
N PHE A 204 28.40 -44.24 -4.41
CA PHE A 204 27.91 -44.38 -3.05
C PHE A 204 27.08 -43.15 -2.65
N GLU A 205 25.91 -43.40 -2.08
CA GLU A 205 25.03 -42.35 -1.56
C GLU A 205 25.38 -42.04 -0.10
N TYR A 206 25.59 -40.76 0.19
CA TYR A 206 25.83 -40.23 1.52
C TYR A 206 24.67 -39.34 1.89
N ALA A 207 24.10 -39.57 3.07
CA ALA A 207 22.99 -38.81 3.60
C ALA A 207 23.35 -38.23 4.98
N ILE A 208 23.14 -36.94 5.18
CA ILE A 208 23.15 -36.32 6.51
C ILE A 208 21.73 -36.43 7.05
N LYS A 209 21.52 -37.29 8.03
CA LYS A 209 20.24 -37.48 8.73
C LYS A 209 20.49 -37.69 10.23
N PHE A 210 19.52 -37.33 11.05
CA PHE A 210 19.47 -37.76 12.45
C PHE A 210 18.64 -39.04 12.53
N ASP A 211 19.17 -40.08 13.16
CA ASP A 211 18.50 -41.37 13.29
C ASP A 211 18.02 -41.58 14.74
N PRO A 212 16.69 -41.72 14.98
CA PRO A 212 16.14 -41.81 16.32
C PRO A 212 16.60 -43.04 17.11
N HIS A 213 17.26 -44.02 16.46
CA HIS A 213 17.86 -45.17 17.16
C HIS A 213 19.11 -44.80 17.96
N TYR A 214 19.78 -43.68 17.65
CA TYR A 214 20.88 -43.17 18.46
C TYR A 214 20.36 -42.16 19.47
N GLU A 215 20.79 -42.29 20.73
CA GLU A 215 20.29 -41.48 21.85
C GLU A 215 20.55 -39.98 21.66
N ASP A 216 21.74 -39.62 21.20
CA ASP A 216 22.13 -38.23 20.93
C ASP A 216 21.26 -37.61 19.82
N ASP A 217 21.01 -38.35 18.74
CA ASP A 217 20.17 -37.91 17.62
C ASP A 217 18.71 -37.76 18.06
N ALA A 218 18.21 -38.68 18.88
CA ALA A 218 16.86 -38.61 19.44
C ALA A 218 16.69 -37.36 20.33
N GLU A 219 17.71 -36.94 21.07
CA GLU A 219 17.68 -35.68 21.83
C GLU A 219 17.62 -34.46 20.90
N VAL A 220 18.42 -34.46 19.83
CA VAL A 220 18.40 -33.39 18.83
C VAL A 220 17.04 -33.30 18.15
N ILE A 221 16.46 -34.41 17.71
CA ILE A 221 15.12 -34.46 17.10
C ILE A 221 14.08 -33.87 18.04
N LYS A 222 14.07 -34.29 19.32
CA LYS A 222 13.15 -33.74 20.34
C LYS A 222 13.31 -32.22 20.51
N ARG A 223 14.54 -31.69 20.46
CA ARG A 223 14.78 -30.25 20.52
C ARG A 223 14.17 -29.53 19.31
N PHE A 224 14.32 -30.08 18.10
CA PHE A 224 13.69 -29.52 16.89
C PHE A 224 12.16 -29.53 17.00
N GLU A 225 11.56 -30.65 17.42
CA GLU A 225 10.10 -30.76 17.66
C GLU A 225 9.59 -29.73 18.68
N GLN A 226 10.32 -29.54 19.78
CA GLN A 226 9.98 -28.57 20.82
C GLN A 226 10.09 -27.12 20.35
N TYR A 227 11.06 -26.83 19.46
CA TYR A 227 11.32 -25.46 19.02
C TYR A 227 10.36 -25.03 17.91
N GLY A 228 9.99 -25.95 17.02
CA GLY A 228 9.13 -25.66 15.90
C GLY A 228 9.80 -24.75 14.87
N ARG A 229 9.00 -24.36 13.86
CA ARG A 229 9.43 -23.47 12.78
C ARG A 229 9.60 -22.02 13.27
N MET A 230 10.55 -21.31 12.69
CA MET A 230 10.80 -19.90 12.94
C MET A 230 10.09 -19.01 11.94
N GLY A 231 9.34 -18.01 12.40
CA GLY A 231 8.60 -17.09 11.54
C GLY A 231 8.29 -15.76 12.22
N VAL A 232 7.54 -14.91 11.54
CA VAL A 232 7.03 -13.65 12.11
C VAL A 232 5.65 -13.90 12.68
N HIS A 233 5.48 -13.77 14.00
CA HIS A 233 4.16 -13.83 14.62
C HIS A 233 3.36 -12.60 14.23
N LEU A 234 2.29 -12.79 13.48
CA LEU A 234 1.43 -11.69 13.04
C LEU A 234 0.21 -11.52 13.92
N GLY A 235 -0.29 -12.58 14.54
CA GLY A 235 -1.47 -12.57 15.41
C GLY A 235 -1.95 -14.00 15.63
N ASP A 236 -3.21 -14.15 16.02
CA ASP A 236 -3.80 -15.46 16.32
C ASP A 236 -5.03 -15.68 15.42
N PHE A 237 -5.21 -16.91 14.94
CA PHE A 237 -6.41 -17.33 14.25
C PHE A 237 -7.62 -17.33 15.19
N LYS A 238 -8.82 -17.45 14.61
CA LYS A 238 -10.09 -17.44 15.36
C LYS A 238 -10.21 -18.56 16.40
N ASP A 239 -9.56 -19.69 16.17
CA ASP A 239 -9.50 -20.82 17.09
C ASP A 239 -8.46 -20.64 18.22
N GLY A 240 -7.76 -19.50 18.23
CA GLY A 240 -6.72 -19.18 19.21
C GLY A 240 -5.34 -19.74 18.84
N THR A 241 -5.18 -20.41 17.70
CA THR A 241 -3.86 -20.88 17.25
C THR A 241 -3.04 -19.69 16.74
N PRO A 242 -1.75 -19.56 17.12
CA PRO A 242 -0.93 -18.44 16.69
C PRO A 242 -0.57 -18.57 15.20
N TYR A 243 -0.75 -17.48 14.46
CA TYR A 243 -0.37 -17.37 13.06
C TYR A 243 1.03 -16.77 12.91
N TYR A 244 1.92 -17.57 12.31
CA TYR A 244 3.25 -17.17 11.92
C TYR A 244 3.34 -17.09 10.40
N CYS A 245 3.83 -15.96 9.89
CA CYS A 245 4.20 -15.81 8.49
C CYS A 245 5.65 -16.26 8.30
N TYR A 246 5.88 -17.16 7.35
CA TYR A 246 7.19 -17.72 7.04
C TYR A 246 7.73 -17.13 5.74
N PRO A 247 9.04 -17.11 5.50
CA PRO A 247 9.56 -16.80 4.16
C PRO A 247 9.06 -17.83 3.14
N ASN A 248 8.78 -17.38 1.92
CA ASN A 248 8.48 -18.27 0.79
C ASN A 248 9.76 -18.93 0.23
N GLU A 249 9.63 -19.69 -0.85
CA GLU A 249 10.76 -20.35 -1.54
C GLU A 249 11.83 -19.36 -2.05
N GLU A 250 11.47 -18.10 -2.29
CA GLU A 250 12.38 -17.02 -2.68
C GLU A 250 13.00 -16.30 -1.46
N ALA A 251 12.82 -16.83 -0.24
CA ALA A 251 13.20 -16.20 1.02
C ALA A 251 12.59 -14.80 1.21
N MET A 252 11.39 -14.58 0.68
CA MET A 252 10.66 -13.33 0.81
C MET A 252 9.40 -13.48 1.67
N MET A 253 9.04 -12.40 2.35
CA MET A 253 7.71 -12.24 2.91
C MET A 253 6.98 -11.16 2.12
N GLU A 254 5.83 -11.51 1.55
CA GLU A 254 5.00 -10.59 0.79
C GLU A 254 3.57 -10.54 1.34
N VAL A 255 3.00 -9.33 1.34
CA VAL A 255 1.60 -9.07 1.66
C VAL A 255 1.00 -8.17 0.58
N LYS A 256 -0.16 -8.54 0.06
CA LYS A 256 -0.91 -7.79 -0.95
C LYS A 256 -2.19 -7.24 -0.33
N VAL A 257 -2.42 -5.93 -0.49
CA VAL A 257 -3.68 -5.30 -0.11
C VAL A 257 -4.56 -5.18 -1.34
N LYS A 258 -5.75 -5.78 -1.27
CA LYS A 258 -6.72 -5.86 -2.38
C LYS A 258 -8.04 -5.20 -2.01
N ALA A 259 -8.61 -4.43 -2.92
CA ALA A 259 -9.92 -3.80 -2.81
C ALA A 259 -10.71 -4.00 -4.10
N ASN A 260 -12.00 -3.66 -4.13
CA ASN A 260 -12.79 -3.84 -5.35
C ASN A 260 -12.31 -2.91 -6.46
N ARG A 261 -12.47 -3.35 -7.72
CA ARG A 261 -12.12 -2.55 -8.89
C ARG A 261 -13.00 -1.29 -8.99
N PHE A 262 -14.31 -1.47 -8.81
CA PHE A 262 -15.31 -0.40 -8.76
C PHE A 262 -15.43 0.20 -7.36
N LYS A 263 -15.29 1.52 -7.28
CA LYS A 263 -15.17 2.27 -6.04
C LYS A 263 -16.06 3.52 -6.11
N PRO A 264 -17.30 3.47 -5.59
CA PRO A 264 -18.18 4.62 -5.48
C PRO A 264 -17.52 5.79 -4.76
N TYR A 265 -17.83 7.01 -5.19
CA TYR A 265 -17.27 8.23 -4.66
C TYR A 265 -18.34 9.28 -4.40
N LEU A 266 -18.21 9.96 -3.27
CA LEU A 266 -18.95 11.16 -2.94
C LEU A 266 -18.00 12.20 -2.37
N GLY A 267 -18.10 13.43 -2.85
CA GLY A 267 -17.26 14.52 -2.42
C GLY A 267 -17.94 15.86 -2.55
N PHE A 268 -17.22 16.85 -2.06
CA PHE A 268 -17.59 18.25 -2.08
C PHE A 268 -16.35 19.05 -2.42
N GLY A 269 -16.51 20.13 -3.17
CA GLY A 269 -15.39 20.93 -3.58
C GLY A 269 -15.74 22.39 -3.74
N TYR A 270 -14.67 23.16 -3.82
CA TYR A 270 -14.69 24.58 -4.07
C TYR A 270 -13.74 24.88 -5.23
N GLY A 271 -14.26 25.52 -6.26
CA GLY A 271 -13.50 25.94 -7.43
C GLY A 271 -13.76 27.40 -7.74
N SER A 272 -12.76 28.08 -8.28
CA SER A 272 -12.92 29.43 -8.79
C SER A 272 -12.06 29.61 -10.04
N GLU A 273 -12.61 30.35 -11.00
CA GLU A 273 -11.85 30.87 -12.14
C GLU A 273 -10.78 31.86 -11.62
N VAL A 274 -9.59 31.82 -12.22
CA VAL A 274 -8.50 32.73 -11.87
C VAL A 274 -8.76 34.09 -12.55
N PRO A 275 -9.09 35.16 -11.79
CA PRO A 275 -9.65 36.39 -12.35
C PRO A 275 -8.75 37.10 -13.36
N LYS A 276 -7.43 36.99 -13.20
CA LYS A 276 -6.43 37.70 -14.04
C LYS A 276 -6.12 37.04 -15.38
N THR A 277 -6.75 35.90 -15.69
CA THR A 277 -6.43 35.11 -16.90
C THR A 277 -7.58 35.02 -17.90
N GLY A 278 -8.53 35.96 -17.87
CA GLY A 278 -9.65 35.95 -18.81
C GLY A 278 -10.50 34.68 -18.73
N LYS A 279 -10.60 34.05 -17.55
CA LYS A 279 -11.32 32.78 -17.30
C LYS A 279 -10.76 31.53 -17.99
N LEU A 280 -9.55 31.60 -18.55
CA LEU A 280 -8.89 30.46 -19.20
C LEU A 280 -8.50 29.35 -18.22
N TYR A 281 -8.14 29.71 -16.98
CA TYR A 281 -7.71 28.77 -15.94
C TYR A 281 -8.66 28.75 -14.75
N ASN A 282 -8.92 27.56 -14.24
CA ASN A 282 -9.70 27.33 -13.02
C ASN A 282 -8.89 26.51 -12.02
N PHE A 283 -8.98 26.92 -10.76
CA PHE A 283 -8.40 26.20 -9.63
C PHE A 283 -9.52 25.64 -8.77
N ALA A 284 -9.45 24.36 -8.44
CA ALA A 284 -10.41 23.73 -7.55
C ALA A 284 -9.75 22.82 -6.51
N PHE A 285 -10.33 22.81 -5.33
CA PHE A 285 -10.06 21.87 -4.26
C PHE A 285 -11.27 20.97 -4.10
N GLU A 286 -11.03 19.67 -3.92
CA GLU A 286 -12.05 18.66 -3.75
C GLU A 286 -11.69 17.78 -2.56
N CYS A 287 -12.65 17.60 -1.64
CA CYS A 287 -12.56 16.67 -0.54
C CYS A 287 -13.75 15.72 -0.55
N GLY A 288 -13.51 14.45 -0.27
CA GLY A 288 -14.56 13.46 -0.31
C GLY A 288 -14.11 12.13 0.25
N PHE A 289 -14.91 11.11 0.01
CA PHE A 289 -14.61 9.76 0.40
C PHE A 289 -14.98 8.81 -0.73
N MET A 290 -14.07 7.87 -0.97
CA MET A 290 -14.25 6.77 -1.89
C MET A 290 -14.48 5.50 -1.09
N THR A 291 -15.50 4.72 -1.43
CA THR A 291 -15.70 3.42 -0.79
C THR A 291 -14.86 2.36 -1.51
N TRP A 292 -14.25 1.44 -0.76
CA TRP A 292 -13.49 0.34 -1.35
C TRP A 292 -14.37 -0.78 -1.92
N GLY A 293 -15.70 -0.63 -1.86
CA GLY A 293 -16.69 -1.67 -2.21
C GLY A 293 -16.78 -2.82 -1.20
N GLY A 294 -16.16 -2.67 -0.02
CA GLY A 294 -16.07 -3.70 1.01
C GLY A 294 -14.88 -3.44 1.93
N THR A 295 -14.61 -4.38 2.84
CA THR A 295 -13.36 -4.37 3.61
C THR A 295 -12.23 -4.85 2.70
N PRO A 296 -11.16 -4.05 2.50
CA PRO A 296 -9.99 -4.51 1.76
C PRO A 296 -9.40 -5.77 2.37
N LYS A 297 -9.03 -6.71 1.51
CA LYS A 297 -8.37 -7.97 1.89
C LYS A 297 -6.88 -7.73 2.05
N ILE A 298 -6.27 -8.31 3.07
CA ILE A 298 -4.83 -8.18 3.33
C ILE A 298 -4.25 -9.59 3.28
N ILE A 299 -3.79 -9.98 2.10
CA ILE A 299 -3.45 -11.36 1.78
C ILE A 299 -1.94 -11.54 1.85
N THR A 300 -1.48 -12.38 2.76
CA THR A 300 -0.09 -12.86 2.81
C THR A 300 0.19 -13.82 1.65
N HIS A 301 1.46 -14.00 1.29
CA HIS A 301 1.85 -14.86 0.17
C HIS A 301 1.47 -16.35 0.33
N ASP A 302 1.26 -16.81 1.56
CA ASP A 302 0.74 -18.14 1.90
C ASP A 302 -0.81 -18.23 1.82
N GLY A 303 -1.49 -17.14 1.45
CA GLY A 303 -2.92 -17.11 1.15
C GLY A 303 -3.83 -16.70 2.31
N VAL A 304 -3.29 -16.43 3.51
CA VAL A 304 -4.08 -16.02 4.68
C VAL A 304 -4.57 -14.57 4.53
N ASP A 305 -5.85 -14.31 4.82
CA ASP A 305 -6.38 -12.95 4.88
C ASP A 305 -6.30 -12.40 6.31
N LEU A 306 -5.28 -11.58 6.58
CA LEU A 306 -5.07 -10.93 7.87
C LEU A 306 -6.26 -10.09 8.32
N ALA A 307 -7.06 -9.57 7.37
CA ALA A 307 -8.22 -8.76 7.71
C ALA A 307 -9.39 -9.61 8.23
N LYS A 308 -9.48 -10.88 7.82
CA LYS A 308 -10.63 -11.75 8.09
C LYS A 308 -10.33 -12.86 9.09
N ASP A 309 -9.15 -13.46 8.98
CA ASP A 309 -8.83 -14.75 9.58
C ASP A 309 -7.97 -14.62 10.84
N VAL A 310 -7.25 -13.49 10.97
CA VAL A 310 -6.31 -13.24 12.07
C VAL A 310 -6.77 -12.09 12.96
N HIS A 311 -6.64 -12.30 14.26
CA HIS A 311 -6.96 -11.39 15.36
C HIS A 311 -5.72 -11.08 16.19
N GLY A 312 -5.80 -10.07 17.05
CA GLY A 312 -4.71 -9.75 17.98
C GLY A 312 -3.43 -9.21 17.31
N ILE A 313 -3.48 -8.79 16.05
CA ILE A 313 -2.31 -8.28 15.32
C ILE A 313 -1.77 -7.02 16.00
N ARG A 314 -0.49 -7.05 16.42
CA ARG A 314 0.18 -5.97 17.16
C ARG A 314 1.11 -5.15 16.25
N GLY A 315 1.62 -4.04 16.79
CA GLY A 315 2.61 -3.19 16.11
C GLY A 315 2.06 -2.43 14.89
N ASP A 316 2.96 -2.11 13.96
CA ASP A 316 2.64 -1.31 12.77
C ASP A 316 1.62 -2.01 11.87
N ILE A 317 1.76 -3.33 11.60
CA ILE A 317 0.76 -4.10 10.83
C ILE A 317 -0.60 -4.05 11.52
N GLY A 318 -0.65 -4.24 12.84
CA GLY A 318 -1.90 -4.16 13.59
C GLY A 318 -2.62 -2.82 13.40
N SER A 319 -1.87 -1.73 13.29
CA SER A 319 -2.42 -0.40 13.01
C SER A 319 -2.93 -0.27 11.57
N TYR A 320 -2.20 -0.77 10.57
CA TYR A 320 -2.66 -0.80 9.17
C TYR A 320 -3.87 -1.71 8.97
N VAL A 321 -3.85 -2.91 9.53
CA VAL A 321 -4.98 -3.85 9.47
C VAL A 321 -6.21 -3.22 10.13
N ARG A 322 -6.06 -2.58 11.30
CA ARG A 322 -7.18 -1.85 11.94
C ARG A 322 -7.67 -0.69 11.09
N PHE A 323 -6.78 0.05 10.44
CA PHE A 323 -7.16 1.12 9.50
C PHE A 323 -8.04 0.57 8.37
N PHE A 324 -7.62 -0.50 7.69
CA PHE A 324 -8.41 -1.11 6.60
C PHE A 324 -9.69 -1.82 7.09
N LYS A 325 -9.70 -2.41 8.30
CA LYS A 325 -10.92 -2.99 8.89
C LYS A 325 -11.94 -1.92 9.29
N GLY A 326 -11.48 -0.85 9.93
CA GLY A 326 -12.33 0.21 10.50
C GLY A 326 -12.81 1.22 9.47
N PHE A 327 -11.95 1.61 8.53
CA PHE A 327 -12.30 2.56 7.48
C PHE A 327 -12.53 1.81 6.15
N LYS A 328 -13.80 1.45 5.91
CA LYS A 328 -14.30 0.97 4.61
C LYS A 328 -14.29 2.05 3.51
N VAL A 329 -13.86 3.24 3.89
CA VAL A 329 -13.78 4.43 3.05
C VAL A 329 -12.34 4.96 3.02
N PHE A 330 -11.94 5.45 1.86
CA PHE A 330 -10.68 6.12 1.60
C PHE A 330 -10.94 7.62 1.52
N PRO A 331 -10.35 8.44 2.41
CA PRO A 331 -10.46 9.88 2.31
C PRO A 331 -9.76 10.36 1.05
N VAL A 332 -10.46 11.14 0.24
CA VAL A 332 -9.94 11.74 -0.97
C VAL A 332 -9.79 13.24 -0.75
N LEU A 333 -8.59 13.74 -0.99
CA LEU A 333 -8.28 15.15 -1.11
C LEU A 333 -7.54 15.33 -2.42
N ASN A 334 -8.05 16.22 -3.29
CA ASN A 334 -7.48 16.51 -4.60
C ASN A 334 -7.45 18.02 -4.86
N LEU A 335 -6.35 18.47 -5.45
CA LEU A 335 -6.20 19.78 -6.05
C LEU A 335 -6.28 19.62 -7.56
N ARG A 336 -7.00 20.53 -8.21
CA ARG A 336 -7.23 20.55 -9.64
C ARG A 336 -6.87 21.90 -10.21
N ILE A 337 -6.15 21.88 -11.33
CA ILE A 337 -5.93 23.03 -12.19
C ILE A 337 -6.46 22.65 -13.56
N SER A 338 -7.49 23.34 -14.05
CA SER A 338 -8.06 23.12 -15.37
C SER A 338 -7.87 24.32 -16.29
N ARG A 339 -7.85 24.03 -17.59
CA ARG A 339 -7.81 24.99 -18.69
C ARG A 339 -8.95 24.69 -19.66
N ARG A 340 -9.72 25.72 -20.02
CA ARG A 340 -10.73 25.64 -21.07
C ARG A 340 -10.07 25.63 -22.45
N ILE A 341 -10.48 24.72 -23.33
CA ILE A 341 -9.91 24.59 -24.68
C ILE A 341 -10.74 25.34 -25.72
N PHE A 342 -12.05 25.13 -25.74
CA PHE A 342 -12.99 25.80 -26.64
C PHE A 342 -14.33 25.96 -25.93
#